data_AF-A0A7S1JTX5-F1
#
_entry.id   AF-A0A7S1JTX5-F1
#
_cell.length_a   1.000
_cell.length_b   1.000
_cell.length_c   1.000
_cell.angle_alpha   90.00
_cell.angle_beta   90.00
_cell.angle_gamma   90.00
#
_symmetry.space_group_name_H-M   'P 1'
#
loop_
_entity.id
_entity.type
_entity.pdbx_description
1 polymer ?
#
loop_
_entity_poly.entity_id
_entity_poly.type
_entity_poly.pdbx_seq_one_letter_code
_entity_poly.pdbx_strand_id
1 'polypeptide(L)'
;DVSVVDDASTVKKMPHTAGKIQAAHVEAREVPPVVSELLEANKDKLKKITLDVEYCYLRRSDAEPIVFSSVTHLDVRRSAGLEFISARRWKFPAVTTLRLGRIGNRDAASLVRLLRESPKIEWLEADRITFDRTQLTNFRDALARCPNLT
;
A
#
# COMPACT_ATOMS: atom_id res chain seq x y z
N ASP A 1 3.64 34.52 28.35
CA ASP A 1 2.94 33.30 27.93
C ASP A 1 3.36 32.87 26.53
N VAL A 2 4.18 31.83 26.45
CA VAL A 2 4.50 31.13 25.20
C VAL A 2 4.31 29.65 25.50
N SER A 3 3.18 29.08 25.07
CA SER A 3 2.91 27.66 25.20
C SER A 3 3.56 26.93 24.03
N VAL A 4 4.61 26.17 24.32
CA VAL A 4 5.12 25.14 23.41
C VAL A 4 4.21 23.94 23.57
N VAL A 5 3.41 23.64 22.53
CA VAL A 5 2.59 22.44 22.48
C VAL A 5 3.48 21.32 21.98
N ASP A 6 3.93 20.48 22.92
CA ASP A 6 4.56 19.19 22.63
C ASP A 6 3.53 18.28 21.95
N ASP A 7 3.61 18.19 20.62
CA ASP A 7 2.82 17.23 19.83
C ASP A 7 3.48 15.85 19.93
N ALA A 8 3.33 15.25 21.12
CA ALA A 8 3.82 13.92 21.42
C ALA A 8 2.92 12.88 20.75
N SER A 9 3.44 12.26 19.67
CA SER A 9 2.85 11.04 19.13
C SER A 9 2.85 9.94 20.20
N THR A 10 1.70 9.72 20.83
CA THR A 10 1.52 8.65 21.82
C THR A 10 1.56 7.29 21.12
N VAL A 11 2.76 6.72 20.97
CA VAL A 11 2.93 5.29 20.69
C VAL A 11 2.71 4.54 22.01
N LYS A 12 1.48 4.12 22.26
CA LYS A 12 1.19 3.17 23.34
C LYS A 12 2.02 1.91 23.11
N LYS A 13 3.00 1.64 23.99
CA LYS A 13 3.69 0.35 24.08
C LYS A 13 2.65 -0.72 24.40
N MET A 14 2.12 -1.37 23.38
CA MET A 14 1.32 -2.58 23.54
C MET A 14 2.27 -3.78 23.77
N PRO A 15 1.99 -4.63 24.77
CA PRO A 15 2.77 -5.86 24.97
C PRO A 15 2.67 -6.74 23.73
N HIS A 16 3.79 -7.35 23.37
CA HIS A 16 4.01 -8.11 22.14
C HIS A 16 2.96 -9.20 21.87
N THR A 17 1.85 -8.85 21.22
CA THR A 17 0.96 -9.81 20.56
C THR A 17 1.53 -10.17 19.19
N ALA A 18 2.74 -10.73 19.17
CA ALA A 18 3.47 -11.09 17.95
C ALA A 18 2.83 -12.23 17.12
N GLY A 19 1.56 -12.58 17.35
CA GLY A 19 0.89 -13.73 16.74
C GLY A 19 -0.55 -13.53 16.26
N LYS A 20 -1.18 -12.36 16.45
CA LYS A 20 -2.63 -12.20 16.16
C LYS A 20 -2.98 -11.09 15.17
N ILE A 21 -2.02 -10.28 14.74
CA ILE A 21 -2.32 -9.15 13.86
C ILE A 21 -2.57 -9.68 12.45
N GLN A 22 -3.85 -9.77 12.07
CA GLN A 22 -4.28 -10.16 10.73
C GLN A 22 -4.68 -8.96 9.86
N ALA A 23 -4.87 -7.79 10.47
CA ALA A 23 -5.23 -6.57 9.78
C ALA A 23 -4.37 -5.42 10.30
N ALA A 24 -3.92 -4.57 9.38
CA ALA A 24 -3.25 -3.32 9.69
C ALA A 24 -3.96 -2.16 9.01
N HIS A 25 -4.10 -1.06 9.74
CA HIS A 25 -4.57 0.22 9.22
C HIS A 25 -3.55 1.29 9.59
N VAL A 26 -2.96 1.92 8.57
CA VAL A 26 -2.02 3.02 8.74
C VAL A 26 -2.66 4.29 8.22
N GLU A 27 -2.96 5.19 9.13
CA GLU A 27 -3.39 6.55 8.83
C GLU A 27 -2.30 7.49 9.33
N ALA A 28 -1.62 8.16 8.42
CA ALA A 28 -0.51 9.02 8.77
C ALA A 28 -0.25 10.08 7.70
N ARG A 29 0.24 11.24 8.13
CA ARG A 29 0.77 12.24 7.21
C ARG A 29 1.98 11.71 6.45
N GLU A 30 2.90 11.08 7.17
CA GLU A 30 4.04 10.33 6.65
C GLU A 30 4.21 9.08 7.52
N VAL A 31 4.54 7.93 6.90
CA VAL A 31 4.65 6.67 7.64
C VAL A 31 6.01 6.61 8.36
N PRO A 32 6.05 6.56 9.70
CA PRO A 32 7.31 6.44 10.43
C PRO A 32 8.02 5.11 10.11
N PRO A 33 9.37 5.08 10.06
CA PRO A 33 10.13 3.85 9.77
C PRO A 33 9.72 2.66 10.64
N VAL A 34 9.51 2.90 11.94
CA VAL A 34 9.08 1.87 12.91
C VAL A 34 7.76 1.21 12.52
N VAL A 35 6.82 1.94 11.91
CA VAL A 35 5.54 1.37 11.45
C VAL A 35 5.78 0.47 10.25
N SER A 36 6.62 0.89 9.31
CA SER A 36 6.97 0.10 8.13
C SER A 36 7.70 -1.20 8.50
N GLU A 37 8.67 -1.13 9.41
CA GLU A 37 9.40 -2.29 9.92
C GLU A 37 8.47 -3.26 10.66
N LEU A 38 7.51 -2.74 11.44
CA LEU A 38 6.53 -3.56 12.11
C LEU A 38 5.62 -4.30 11.12
N LEU A 39 5.19 -3.64 10.05
CA LEU A 39 4.38 -4.29 9.00
C LEU A 39 5.18 -5.38 8.29
N GLU A 40 6.43 -5.10 7.94
CA GLU A 40 7.32 -6.04 7.26
C GLU A 40 7.67 -7.24 8.14
N ALA A 41 7.87 -7.03 9.44
CA ALA A 41 8.07 -8.11 10.41
C ALA A 41 6.83 -9.02 10.56
N ASN A 42 5.64 -8.53 10.19
CA ASN A 42 4.38 -9.28 10.23
C ASN A 42 3.86 -9.69 8.85
N LYS A 43 4.68 -9.59 7.79
CA LYS A 43 4.26 -9.79 6.39
C LYS A 43 3.58 -11.14 6.10
N ASP A 44 3.96 -12.20 6.82
CA ASP A 44 3.45 -13.55 6.63
C ASP A 44 2.11 -13.79 7.35
N LYS A 45 1.72 -12.90 8.27
CA LYS A 45 0.51 -13.03 9.11
C LYS A 45 -0.60 -12.06 8.70
N LEU A 46 -0.24 -10.93 8.11
CA LEU A 46 -1.20 -9.93 7.67
C LEU A 46 -2.04 -10.47 6.51
N LYS A 47 -3.36 -10.32 6.64
CA LYS A 47 -4.37 -10.65 5.62
C LYS A 47 -4.98 -9.41 4.98
N LYS A 48 -5.02 -8.31 5.73
CA LYS A 48 -5.56 -7.02 5.28
C LYS A 48 -4.62 -5.87 5.61
N ILE A 49 -4.41 -4.98 4.65
CA ILE A 49 -3.68 -3.73 4.84
C ILE A 49 -4.52 -2.58 4.29
N THR A 50 -4.69 -1.54 5.10
CA THR A 50 -5.24 -0.25 4.67
C THR A 50 -4.18 0.84 4.85
N LEU A 51 -3.90 1.60 3.79
CA LEU A 51 -2.96 2.71 3.77
C LEU A 51 -3.69 4.01 3.43
N ASP A 52 -3.72 4.92 4.39
CA ASP A 52 -4.20 6.30 4.26
C ASP A 52 -3.02 7.23 4.57
N VAL A 53 -2.15 7.39 3.57
CA VAL A 53 -0.88 8.11 3.69
C VAL A 53 -0.97 9.41 2.90
N GLU A 54 -0.67 10.54 3.52
CA GLU A 54 -0.80 11.85 2.85
C GLU A 54 0.40 12.17 1.95
N TYR A 55 1.61 11.87 2.42
CA TYR A 55 2.86 12.14 1.71
C TYR A 55 3.83 10.95 1.78
N CYS A 56 4.59 10.76 0.71
CA CYS A 56 5.69 9.80 0.66
C CYS A 56 6.94 10.48 0.08
N TYR A 57 7.95 10.70 0.92
CA TYR A 57 9.25 11.25 0.50
C TYR A 57 10.35 10.19 0.38
N LEU A 58 9.98 8.92 0.51
CA LEU A 58 10.92 7.82 0.46
C LEU A 58 11.49 7.67 -0.95
N ARG A 59 12.82 7.58 -1.03
CA ARG A 59 13.48 7.08 -2.22
C ARG A 59 13.20 5.59 -2.36
N ARG A 60 13.09 5.15 -3.60
CA ARG A 60 12.96 3.73 -3.90
C ARG A 60 14.19 2.99 -3.34
N SER A 61 13.93 1.96 -2.53
CA SER A 61 14.99 1.13 -1.97
C SER A 61 15.59 0.22 -3.05
N ASP A 62 16.90 0.02 -3.02
CA ASP A 62 17.60 -0.97 -3.84
C ASP A 62 17.55 -2.39 -3.22
N ALA A 63 17.05 -2.52 -1.99
CA ALA A 63 16.92 -3.79 -1.29
C ALA A 63 15.94 -4.76 -1.98
N GLU A 64 16.06 -6.05 -1.68
CA GLU A 64 15.17 -7.08 -2.23
C GLU A 64 13.68 -6.81 -1.93
N PRO A 65 12.75 -7.21 -2.82
CA PRO A 65 11.33 -7.04 -2.61
C PRO A 65 10.83 -7.75 -1.34
N ILE A 66 9.93 -7.08 -0.62
CA ILE A 66 9.30 -7.65 0.58
C ILE A 66 7.94 -8.21 0.19
N VAL A 67 7.78 -9.52 0.32
CA VAL A 67 6.59 -10.25 -0.11
C VAL A 67 5.61 -10.43 1.06
N PHE A 68 4.41 -9.87 0.91
CA PHE A 68 3.27 -10.08 1.79
C PHE A 68 2.40 -11.20 1.19
N SER A 69 2.79 -12.44 1.46
CA SER A 69 2.22 -13.65 0.86
C SER A 69 0.78 -13.96 1.30
N SER A 70 0.38 -13.47 2.48
CA SER A 70 -0.93 -13.75 3.09
C SER A 70 -1.95 -12.62 2.90
N VAL A 71 -1.54 -11.46 2.40
CA VAL A 71 -2.43 -10.30 2.23
C VAL A 71 -3.35 -10.55 1.05
N THR A 72 -4.65 -10.63 1.32
CA THR A 72 -5.71 -10.81 0.32
C THR A 72 -6.49 -9.53 0.07
N HIS A 73 -6.51 -8.62 1.04
CA HIS A 73 -7.24 -7.34 0.95
C HIS A 73 -6.27 -6.17 1.09
N LEU A 74 -6.19 -5.34 0.05
CA LEU A 74 -5.38 -4.12 0.05
C LEU A 74 -6.26 -2.92 -0.27
N ASP A 75 -6.26 -1.93 0.63
CA ASP A 75 -7.00 -0.69 0.51
C ASP A 75 -6.01 0.49 0.57
N VAL A 76 -5.91 1.26 -0.52
CA VAL A 76 -4.99 2.39 -0.63
C VAL A 76 -5.79 3.65 -0.89
N ARG A 77 -6.12 4.38 0.18
CA ARG A 77 -7.07 5.51 0.15
C ARG A 77 -6.50 6.78 -0.47
N ARG A 78 -5.18 6.95 -0.43
CA ARG A 78 -4.48 8.10 -0.99
C ARG A 78 -3.31 7.63 -1.85
N SER A 79 -3.03 8.40 -2.90
CA SER A 79 -2.00 8.08 -3.89
C SER A 79 -0.60 7.87 -3.30
N ALA A 80 -0.23 8.62 -2.27
CA ALA A 80 1.05 8.46 -1.57
C ALA A 80 1.22 7.06 -0.94
N GLY A 81 0.13 6.33 -0.68
CA GLY A 81 0.22 4.92 -0.28
C GLY A 81 0.79 4.01 -1.38
N LEU A 82 0.48 4.27 -2.66
CA LEU A 82 1.06 3.53 -3.79
C LEU A 82 2.53 3.86 -3.98
N GLU A 83 2.91 5.13 -3.84
CA GLU A 83 4.30 5.56 -3.86
C GLU A 83 5.08 4.90 -2.71
N PHE A 84 4.50 4.83 -1.52
CA PHE A 84 5.08 4.19 -0.36
C PHE A 84 5.30 2.69 -0.56
N ILE A 85 4.27 1.95 -1.00
CA ILE A 85 4.37 0.54 -1.43
C ILE A 85 5.51 0.40 -2.45
N SER A 86 5.55 1.34 -3.39
CA SER A 86 6.50 1.28 -4.50
C SER A 86 7.94 1.48 -4.03
N ALA A 87 8.16 2.43 -3.13
CA ALA A 87 9.45 2.77 -2.55
C ALA A 87 9.98 1.65 -1.65
N ARG A 88 9.12 1.03 -0.84
CA ARG A 88 9.44 -0.13 0.00
C ARG A 88 9.54 -1.46 -0.76
N ARG A 89 9.22 -1.47 -2.06
CA ARG A 89 9.20 -2.67 -2.92
C ARG A 89 8.32 -3.79 -2.35
N TRP A 90 7.20 -3.42 -1.74
CA TRP A 90 6.23 -4.38 -1.25
C TRP A 90 5.51 -5.08 -2.40
N LYS A 91 5.36 -6.39 -2.28
CA LYS A 91 4.66 -7.24 -3.25
C LYS A 91 3.52 -7.98 -2.58
N PHE A 92 2.40 -8.10 -3.28
CA PHE A 92 1.17 -8.70 -2.75
C PHE A 92 0.59 -9.76 -3.70
N PRO A 93 1.26 -10.91 -3.87
CA PRO A 93 0.88 -11.90 -4.88
C PRO A 93 -0.46 -12.60 -4.60
N ALA A 94 -0.99 -12.50 -3.39
CA ALA A 94 -2.23 -13.12 -2.96
C ALA A 94 -3.43 -12.15 -2.90
N VAL A 95 -3.26 -10.89 -3.30
CA VAL A 95 -4.36 -9.91 -3.26
C VAL A 95 -5.46 -10.33 -4.23
N THR A 96 -6.67 -10.45 -3.69
CA THR A 96 -7.91 -10.70 -4.42
C THR A 96 -8.78 -9.44 -4.47
N THR A 97 -8.71 -8.59 -3.44
CA THR A 97 -9.47 -7.33 -3.36
C THR A 97 -8.52 -6.14 -3.28
N LEU A 98 -8.54 -5.28 -4.30
CA LEU A 98 -7.81 -4.02 -4.36
C LEU A 98 -8.79 -2.85 -4.38
N ARG A 99 -8.76 -2.01 -3.34
CA ARG A 99 -9.50 -0.75 -3.29
C ARG A 99 -8.52 0.42 -3.37
N LEU A 100 -8.85 1.40 -4.18
CA LEU A 100 -8.02 2.57 -4.44
C LEU A 100 -8.86 3.83 -4.24
N GLY A 101 -8.28 4.84 -3.62
CA GLY A 101 -8.88 6.17 -3.62
C GLY A 101 -8.64 6.88 -4.95
N ARG A 102 -8.31 8.17 -4.87
CA ARG A 102 -7.99 8.97 -6.06
C ARG A 102 -6.57 8.70 -6.55
N ILE A 103 -6.44 8.17 -7.76
CA ILE A 103 -5.18 7.89 -8.44
C ILE A 103 -4.97 8.87 -9.59
N GLY A 104 -3.80 9.51 -9.64
CA GLY A 104 -3.42 10.43 -10.71
C GLY A 104 -2.36 9.86 -11.65
N ASN A 105 -2.02 10.62 -12.69
CA ASN A 105 -1.02 10.24 -13.69
C ASN A 105 0.35 9.93 -13.06
N ARG A 106 0.74 10.58 -11.96
CA ARG A 106 2.04 10.34 -11.30
C ARG A 106 2.13 8.94 -10.68
N ASP A 107 0.99 8.38 -10.29
CA ASP A 107 0.90 7.10 -9.58
C ASP A 107 0.72 5.91 -10.52
N ALA A 108 0.44 6.18 -11.80
CA ALA A 108 0.09 5.18 -12.80
C ALA A 108 1.13 4.05 -12.89
N ALA A 109 2.41 4.38 -12.85
CA ALA A 109 3.49 3.39 -12.91
C ALA A 109 3.49 2.46 -11.68
N SER A 110 3.24 3.00 -10.48
CA SER A 110 3.14 2.23 -9.24
C SER A 110 1.91 1.32 -9.24
N LEU A 111 0.77 1.83 -9.71
CA LEU A 111 -0.46 1.03 -9.87
C LEU A 111 -0.28 -0.11 -10.90
N VAL A 112 0.24 0.20 -12.08
CA VAL A 112 0.52 -0.81 -13.12
C VAL A 112 1.43 -1.91 -12.60
N ARG A 113 2.46 -1.55 -11.82
CA ARG A 113 3.35 -2.53 -11.22
C ARG A 113 2.62 -3.40 -10.18
N LEU A 114 1.83 -2.79 -9.30
CA LEU A 114 1.03 -3.51 -8.32
C LEU A 114 0.11 -4.54 -8.98
N LEU A 115 -0.62 -4.15 -10.03
CA LEU A 115 -1.50 -5.05 -10.78
C LEU A 115 -0.73 -6.23 -11.41
N ARG A 116 0.44 -5.97 -12.00
CA ARG A 116 1.29 -7.03 -12.58
C ARG A 116 1.83 -8.00 -11.53
N GLU A 117 2.04 -7.53 -10.30
CA GLU A 117 2.55 -8.32 -9.18
C GLU A 117 1.45 -9.04 -8.40
N SER A 118 0.18 -8.75 -8.70
CA SER A 118 -1.01 -9.30 -8.03
C SER A 118 -1.96 -9.95 -9.03
N PRO A 119 -1.58 -11.07 -9.68
CA PRO A 119 -2.38 -11.68 -10.75
C PRO A 119 -3.69 -12.33 -10.27
N LYS A 120 -3.90 -12.43 -8.95
CA LYS A 120 -5.10 -13.04 -8.33
C LYS A 120 -6.21 -12.02 -8.03
N ILE A 121 -6.07 -10.77 -8.46
CA ILE A 121 -7.11 -9.76 -8.23
C ILE A 121 -8.40 -10.22 -8.89
N GLU A 122 -9.45 -10.27 -8.09
CA GLU A 122 -10.83 -10.59 -8.46
C GLU A 122 -11.70 -9.32 -8.45
N TRP A 123 -11.42 -8.41 -7.52
CA TRP A 123 -12.16 -7.17 -7.34
C TRP A 123 -11.22 -5.97 -7.34
N LEU A 124 -11.44 -5.05 -8.27
CA LEU A 124 -10.75 -3.76 -8.35
C LEU A 124 -11.78 -2.63 -8.25
N GLU A 125 -11.67 -1.82 -7.21
CA GLU A 125 -12.52 -0.65 -7.00
C GLU A 125 -11.64 0.59 -6.90
N ALA A 126 -12.06 1.68 -7.55
CA ALA A 126 -11.37 2.95 -7.45
C ALA A 126 -12.33 4.13 -7.45
N ASP A 127 -12.10 5.12 -6.58
CA ASP A 127 -12.91 6.35 -6.55
C ASP A 127 -12.77 7.13 -7.86
N ARG A 128 -11.51 7.35 -8.28
CA ARG A 128 -11.20 8.05 -9.52
C ARG A 128 -9.78 7.71 -9.97
N ILE A 129 -9.66 7.26 -11.22
CA ILE A 129 -8.37 7.03 -11.88
C ILE A 129 -8.26 8.01 -13.06
N THR A 130 -7.13 8.69 -13.17
CA THR A 130 -6.82 9.56 -14.32
C THR A 130 -5.53 9.09 -14.97
N PHE A 131 -5.55 8.90 -16.29
CA PHE A 131 -4.40 8.46 -17.10
C PHE A 131 -4.29 9.27 -18.39
N ASP A 132 -3.07 9.45 -18.87
CA ASP A 132 -2.83 9.76 -20.29
C ASP A 132 -3.00 8.53 -21.19
N ARG A 133 -2.89 8.71 -22.51
CA ARG A 133 -3.07 7.61 -23.48
C ARG A 133 -2.08 6.46 -23.27
N THR A 134 -0.81 6.76 -22.99
CA THR A 134 0.24 5.75 -22.82
C THR A 134 0.06 4.99 -21.51
N GLN A 135 -0.32 5.69 -20.44
CA GLN A 135 -0.63 5.11 -19.14
C GLN A 135 -1.86 4.20 -19.22
N LEU A 136 -2.89 4.61 -19.95
CA LEU A 136 -4.09 3.79 -20.17
C LEU A 136 -3.75 2.47 -20.86
N THR A 137 -2.87 2.48 -21.87
CA THR A 137 -2.41 1.24 -22.53
C THR A 137 -1.72 0.32 -21.53
N ASN A 138 -0.74 0.84 -20.78
CA ASN A 138 -0.01 0.04 -19.79
C ASN A 138 -0.93 -0.53 -18.70
N PHE A 139 -1.94 0.23 -18.29
CA PHE A 139 -2.95 -0.21 -17.33
C PHE A 139 -3.79 -1.35 -17.89
N ARG A 140 -4.30 -1.24 -19.13
CA ARG A 140 -5.05 -2.32 -19.79
C ARG A 140 -4.22 -3.59 -19.92
N ASP A 141 -2.95 -3.46 -20.29
CA ASP A 141 -2.03 -4.60 -20.38
C ASP A 141 -1.79 -5.27 -19.02
N ALA A 142 -1.82 -4.50 -17.93
CA ALA A 142 -1.72 -5.03 -16.58
C ALA A 142 -3.01 -5.73 -16.15
N LEU A 143 -4.18 -5.18 -16.47
CA LEU A 143 -5.47 -5.82 -16.20
C LEU A 143 -5.63 -7.14 -16.96
N ALA A 144 -5.13 -7.23 -18.20
CA ALA A 144 -5.14 -8.47 -18.97
C ALA A 144 -4.35 -9.62 -18.29
N ARG A 145 -3.52 -9.32 -17.28
CA ARG A 145 -2.78 -10.30 -16.47
C ARG A 145 -3.51 -10.70 -15.19
N CYS A 146 -4.69 -10.13 -14.93
CA CYS A 146 -5.58 -10.47 -13.81
C CYS A 146 -6.79 -11.24 -14.38
N PRO A 147 -6.65 -12.54 -14.70
CA PRO A 147 -7.70 -13.29 -15.42
C PRO A 147 -8.99 -13.48 -14.61
N ASN A 148 -8.94 -13.27 -13.30
CA ASN A 148 -10.09 -13.43 -12.40
C ASN A 148 -10.85 -12.13 -12.14
N LEU A 149 -10.41 -11.02 -12.73
CA LEU A 149 -11.01 -9.72 -12.51
C LEU A 149 -12.42 -9.68 -13.12
N THR A 150 -13.43 -9.47 -12.29
CA THR A 150 -14.86 -9.39 -12.67
C THR A 150 -15.37 -7.97 -12.77
#